data_AF-A0A7V9UVM5-F1
#
_entry.id   AF-A0A7V9UVM5-F1
#
_cell.length_a   1.000
_cell.length_b   1.000
_cell.length_c   1.000
_cell.angle_alpha   90.00
_cell.angle_beta   90.00
_cell.angle_gamma   90.00
#
_symmetry.space_group_name_H-M   'P 1'
#
loop_
_entity.id
_entity.type
_entity.pdbx_description
1 polymer ?
#
loop_
_entity_poly.entity_id
_entity_poly.type
_entity_poly.pdbx_seq_one_letter_code
_entity_poly.pdbx_strand_id
1 'polypeptide(L)'
;MRNFREILDSDGVFVFDGAVGTRFYDKGIYINRSYDELNLVQPDIVREVHAEYVEAGADIIETNTFGATRHKLQQYSIENKLREINITGAKLAREAAGEDVFVAGAIGPLDLRIEPYGPTSFDEAKEMFAEQVSALLEGGVDLFVLETFSDLSEIHQAIKAVKELCDLPIIAQMTIHTDGKTIFGADAEIITQRLDQYGADVIGLNCGVGPTHILTALEKMRSVTTKKLSAQPNAGLPRDVQGRQFYMCSPEYMSKFAKRFIKAGATFIGGCCGTTPKHIKLISDSVRAVSPRQAKTAKPTETAKVIDLKPIDVQVVPAEDRSKWSRKIALGEFVTSVEVLPPKGCDAAKTLESIKLLVEAGVDAVNIPDGPRAQTRMSAQATAILVERDIGIEAVLHYCCRDRNLLGMMSDLLGAAAL
;
A
#
# COMPACT_ATOMS: atom_id res chain seq x y z
N MET A 1 28.10 -15.28 11.37
CA MET A 1 26.97 -14.43 10.95
C MET A 1 26.15 -13.98 12.16
N ARG A 2 25.83 -12.69 12.23
CA ARG A 2 24.93 -12.13 13.25
C ARG A 2 23.52 -12.71 13.03
N ASN A 3 22.78 -12.96 14.11
CA ASN A 3 21.41 -13.45 14.00
C ASN A 3 20.46 -12.25 13.84
N PHE A 4 19.63 -12.23 12.80
CA PHE A 4 18.68 -11.13 12.57
C PHE A 4 17.71 -10.93 13.76
N ARG A 5 17.43 -11.97 14.55
CA ARG A 5 16.61 -11.84 15.76
C ARG A 5 17.22 -10.90 16.79
N GLU A 6 18.54 -10.81 16.89
CA GLU A 6 19.19 -9.86 17.82
C GLU A 6 18.89 -8.40 17.44
N ILE A 7 18.65 -8.14 16.15
CA ILE A 7 18.27 -6.83 15.65
C ILE A 7 16.82 -6.49 15.99
N LEU A 8 15.92 -7.47 15.94
CA LEU A 8 14.52 -7.29 16.34
C LEU A 8 14.39 -6.90 17.82
N ASP A 9 15.27 -7.43 18.67
CA ASP A 9 15.32 -7.11 20.11
C ASP A 9 16.05 -5.79 20.41
N SER A 10 16.69 -5.18 19.41
CA SER A 10 17.45 -3.95 19.58
C SER A 10 16.60 -2.70 19.35
N ASP A 11 16.98 -1.59 19.99
CA ASP A 11 16.40 -0.26 19.73
C ASP A 11 17.05 0.46 18.54
N GLY A 12 17.88 -0.24 17.78
CA GLY A 12 18.56 0.29 16.61
C GLY A 12 17.59 0.62 15.47
N VAL A 13 17.99 1.58 14.64
CA VAL A 13 17.37 1.83 13.34
C VAL A 13 18.30 1.26 12.26
N PHE A 14 17.72 0.49 11.35
CA PHE A 14 18.43 -0.25 10.30
C PHE A 14 17.99 0.23 8.93
N VAL A 15 18.97 0.28 8.02
CA VAL A 15 18.77 0.81 6.67
C VAL A 15 18.64 -0.32 5.67
N PHE A 16 17.50 -0.37 4.99
CA PHE A 16 17.33 -1.18 3.79
C PHE A 16 17.98 -0.49 2.59
N ASP A 17 18.24 -1.25 1.54
CA ASP A 17 18.66 -0.74 0.25
C ASP A 17 17.54 0.04 -0.47
N GLY A 18 17.78 0.30 -1.76
CA GLY A 18 16.85 0.98 -2.64
C GLY A 18 16.42 0.07 -3.79
N ALA A 19 15.75 0.64 -4.79
CA ALA A 19 15.20 -0.16 -5.87
C ALA A 19 16.24 -0.82 -6.78
N VAL A 20 16.26 -2.16 -6.77
CA VAL A 20 17.05 -2.97 -7.70
C VAL A 20 16.55 -2.81 -9.16
N GLY A 21 15.26 -2.94 -9.40
CA GLY A 21 14.69 -2.90 -10.76
C GLY A 21 14.94 -1.59 -11.52
N THR A 22 14.73 -0.44 -10.87
CA THR A 22 15.02 0.86 -11.51
C THR A 22 16.52 1.08 -11.72
N ARG A 23 17.39 0.48 -10.89
CA ARG A 23 18.84 0.53 -11.10
C ARG A 23 19.30 -0.30 -12.29
N PHE A 24 18.68 -1.45 -12.55
CA PHE A 24 18.93 -2.18 -13.80
C PHE A 24 18.51 -1.37 -15.03
N TYR A 25 17.39 -0.65 -14.95
CA TYR A 25 16.99 0.26 -16.02
C TYR A 25 18.03 1.36 -16.27
N ASP A 26 18.55 1.99 -15.21
CA ASP A 26 19.62 3.00 -15.32
C ASP A 26 20.90 2.44 -15.96
N LYS A 27 21.19 1.14 -15.74
CA LYS A 27 22.32 0.41 -16.35
C LYS A 27 22.01 -0.16 -17.74
N GLY A 28 20.85 0.19 -18.33
CA GLY A 28 20.49 -0.16 -19.71
C GLY A 28 19.71 -1.46 -19.88
N ILE A 29 19.19 -2.06 -18.80
CA ILE A 29 18.31 -3.23 -18.88
C ILE A 29 16.85 -2.79 -18.86
N TYR A 30 16.21 -2.85 -20.02
CA TYR A 30 14.82 -2.41 -20.19
C TYR A 30 13.80 -3.44 -19.66
N ILE A 31 12.58 -2.95 -19.40
CA ILE A 31 11.47 -3.70 -18.77
C ILE A 31 10.91 -4.88 -19.58
N ASN A 32 11.41 -5.11 -20.79
CA ASN A 32 10.98 -6.21 -21.67
C ASN A 32 11.67 -7.55 -21.36
N ARG A 33 12.44 -7.61 -20.27
CA ARG A 33 13.14 -8.82 -19.80
C ARG A 33 12.72 -9.14 -18.37
N SER A 34 12.89 -10.40 -17.97
CA SER A 34 12.82 -10.77 -16.56
C SER A 34 14.06 -10.22 -15.86
N TYR A 35 13.86 -9.37 -14.85
CA TYR A 35 14.96 -8.91 -14.00
C TYR A 35 15.48 -10.03 -13.09
N ASP A 36 14.63 -10.96 -12.68
CA ASP A 36 15.03 -12.14 -11.91
C ASP A 36 15.99 -13.03 -12.72
N GLU A 37 15.79 -13.17 -14.03
CA GLU A 37 16.69 -13.94 -14.91
C GLU A 37 18.13 -13.40 -14.93
N LEU A 38 18.33 -12.11 -14.66
CA LEU A 38 19.67 -11.50 -14.62
C LEU A 38 20.60 -12.20 -13.62
N ASN A 39 20.06 -12.85 -12.59
CA ASN A 39 20.84 -13.68 -11.67
C ASN A 39 21.65 -14.75 -12.40
N LEU A 40 21.13 -15.30 -13.50
CA LEU A 40 21.79 -16.34 -14.29
C LEU A 40 22.53 -15.78 -15.49
N VAL A 41 21.93 -14.83 -16.21
CA VAL A 41 22.45 -14.38 -17.51
C VAL A 41 23.44 -13.23 -17.41
N GLN A 42 23.37 -12.42 -16.35
CA GLN A 42 24.25 -11.26 -16.14
C GLN A 42 24.57 -11.08 -14.64
N PRO A 43 25.10 -12.09 -13.93
CA PRO A 43 25.32 -12.04 -12.49
C PRO A 43 26.22 -10.87 -12.04
N ASP A 44 27.14 -10.42 -12.90
CA ASP A 44 28.04 -9.30 -12.60
C ASP A 44 27.28 -7.99 -12.37
N ILE A 45 26.22 -7.72 -13.13
CA ILE A 45 25.41 -6.50 -12.96
C ILE A 45 24.62 -6.54 -11.65
N VAL A 46 24.16 -7.74 -11.25
CA VAL A 46 23.43 -7.96 -10.01
C VAL A 46 24.36 -7.75 -8.81
N ARG A 47 25.58 -8.31 -8.84
CA ARG A 47 26.59 -8.06 -7.80
C ARG A 47 26.94 -6.59 -7.69
N GLU A 48 27.13 -5.92 -8.82
CA GLU A 48 27.46 -4.49 -8.84
C GLU A 48 26.34 -3.66 -8.18
N VAL A 49 25.07 -3.91 -8.50
CA VAL A 49 23.94 -3.20 -7.87
C VAL A 49 23.88 -3.45 -6.37
N HIS A 50 24.06 -4.68 -5.90
CA HIS A 50 24.09 -4.96 -4.45
C HIS A 50 25.28 -4.26 -3.77
N ALA A 51 26.47 -4.32 -4.37
CA ALA A 51 27.67 -3.67 -3.84
C ALA A 51 27.49 -2.14 -3.74
N GLU A 52 26.86 -1.50 -4.74
CA GLU A 52 26.54 -0.06 -4.70
C GLU A 52 25.70 0.31 -3.45
N TYR A 53 24.73 -0.53 -3.06
CA TYR A 53 23.89 -0.28 -1.89
C TYR A 53 24.60 -0.59 -0.56
N VAL A 54 25.43 -1.63 -0.52
CA VAL A 54 26.30 -1.93 0.63
C VAL A 54 27.26 -0.76 0.88
N GLU A 55 27.92 -0.25 -0.16
CA GLU A 55 28.81 0.92 -0.09
C GLU A 55 28.06 2.20 0.31
N ALA A 56 26.81 2.35 -0.11
CA ALA A 56 25.93 3.44 0.33
C ALA A 56 25.58 3.36 1.84
N GLY A 57 25.83 2.21 2.48
CA GLY A 57 25.62 2.00 3.91
C GLY A 57 24.26 1.40 4.24
N ALA A 58 23.72 0.55 3.36
CA ALA A 58 22.65 -0.37 3.69
C ALA A 58 23.13 -1.42 4.72
N ASP A 59 22.25 -1.75 5.65
CA ASP A 59 22.43 -2.79 6.66
C ASP A 59 21.76 -4.09 6.27
N ILE A 60 20.75 -3.99 5.40
CA ILE A 60 19.97 -5.09 4.86
C ILE A 60 19.82 -4.82 3.36
N ILE A 61 20.11 -5.82 2.54
CA ILE A 61 19.88 -5.78 1.09
C ILE A 61 18.89 -6.86 0.69
N GLU A 62 18.09 -6.56 -0.32
CA GLU A 62 17.06 -7.45 -0.85
C GLU A 62 17.63 -8.28 -1.99
N THR A 63 17.31 -9.58 -2.05
CA THR A 63 17.70 -10.42 -3.18
C THR A 63 17.00 -9.96 -4.46
N ASN A 64 17.66 -10.09 -5.61
CA ASN A 64 17.02 -9.87 -6.91
C ASN A 64 16.06 -11.03 -7.28
N THR A 65 14.96 -11.16 -6.55
CA THR A 65 14.02 -12.29 -6.67
C THR A 65 12.55 -11.88 -6.51
N PHE A 66 12.24 -10.59 -6.53
CA PHE A 66 10.88 -10.07 -6.33
C PHE A 66 9.81 -10.81 -7.16
N GLY A 67 10.12 -11.13 -8.42
CA GLY A 67 9.22 -11.79 -9.36
C GLY A 67 9.54 -13.26 -9.62
N ALA A 68 10.46 -13.87 -8.88
CA ALA A 68 10.99 -15.21 -9.17
C ALA A 68 10.07 -16.36 -8.73
N THR A 69 8.76 -16.24 -9.02
CA THR A 69 7.73 -17.27 -8.77
C THR A 69 7.38 -18.00 -10.06
N ARG A 70 6.83 -19.22 -9.96
CA ARG A 70 6.51 -20.05 -11.12
C ARG A 70 5.62 -19.30 -12.12
N HIS A 71 4.56 -18.65 -11.62
CA HIS A 71 3.60 -17.95 -12.46
C HIS A 71 4.21 -16.79 -13.24
N LYS A 72 5.04 -15.96 -12.60
CA LYS A 72 5.65 -14.79 -13.24
C LYS A 72 6.75 -15.20 -14.22
N LEU A 73 7.53 -16.22 -13.90
CA LEU A 73 8.57 -16.76 -14.79
C LEU A 73 7.99 -17.45 -16.03
N GLN A 74 6.76 -17.96 -15.96
CA GLN A 74 6.08 -18.57 -17.11
C GLN A 74 5.87 -17.57 -18.27
N GLN A 75 5.71 -16.28 -17.98
CA GLN A 75 5.57 -15.23 -19.00
C GLN A 75 6.81 -15.09 -19.89
N TYR A 76 7.96 -15.60 -19.39
CA TYR A 76 9.24 -15.61 -20.08
C TYR A 76 9.68 -17.03 -20.50
N SER A 77 8.84 -18.05 -20.29
CA SER A 77 9.13 -19.47 -20.56
C SER A 77 10.39 -20.00 -19.84
N ILE A 78 10.63 -19.54 -18.60
CA ILE A 78 11.78 -19.93 -17.76
C ILE A 78 11.35 -20.40 -16.38
N GLU A 79 10.09 -20.80 -16.20
CA GLU A 79 9.55 -21.30 -14.94
C GLU A 79 10.29 -22.54 -14.40
N ASN A 80 10.88 -23.34 -15.30
CA ASN A 80 11.74 -24.47 -14.95
C ASN A 80 13.07 -24.06 -14.29
N LYS A 81 13.46 -22.79 -14.40
CA LYS A 81 14.66 -22.22 -13.76
C LYS A 81 14.38 -21.55 -12.43
N LEU A 82 13.14 -21.60 -11.91
CA LEU A 82 12.74 -20.94 -10.65
C LEU A 82 13.74 -21.16 -9.52
N ARG A 83 14.08 -22.42 -9.26
CA ARG A 83 14.98 -22.78 -8.17
C ARG A 83 16.38 -22.22 -8.38
N GLU A 84 16.91 -22.33 -9.60
CA GLU A 84 18.24 -21.83 -9.94
C GLU A 84 18.33 -20.31 -9.83
N ILE A 85 17.32 -19.59 -10.32
CA ILE A 85 17.21 -18.13 -10.25
C ILE A 85 17.22 -17.65 -8.80
N ASN A 86 16.40 -18.26 -7.94
CA ASN A 86 16.28 -17.83 -6.53
C ASN A 86 17.54 -18.14 -5.72
N ILE A 87 18.10 -19.35 -5.85
CA ILE A 87 19.35 -19.73 -5.16
C ILE A 87 20.48 -18.80 -5.59
N THR A 88 20.58 -18.54 -6.90
CA THR A 88 21.65 -17.68 -7.42
C THR A 88 21.46 -16.23 -6.97
N GLY A 89 20.24 -15.70 -7.00
CA GLY A 89 19.94 -14.36 -6.47
C GLY A 89 20.35 -14.19 -5.01
N ALA A 90 20.03 -15.16 -4.16
CA ALA A 90 20.45 -15.17 -2.76
C ALA A 90 21.99 -15.22 -2.59
N LYS A 91 22.67 -16.06 -3.37
CA LYS A 91 24.14 -16.16 -3.34
C LYS A 91 24.83 -14.87 -3.80
N LEU A 92 24.35 -14.24 -4.86
CA LEU A 92 24.91 -12.99 -5.37
C LEU A 92 24.74 -11.85 -4.35
N ALA A 93 23.59 -11.77 -3.70
CA ALA A 93 23.38 -10.82 -2.60
C ALA A 93 24.32 -11.13 -1.42
N ARG A 94 24.46 -12.40 -1.01
CA ARG A 94 25.40 -12.79 0.05
C ARG A 94 26.85 -12.44 -0.27
N GLU A 95 27.29 -12.68 -1.50
CA GLU A 95 28.64 -12.33 -1.96
C GLU A 95 28.92 -10.82 -1.80
N ALA A 96 27.95 -9.97 -2.15
CA ALA A 96 28.07 -8.52 -2.00
C ALA A 96 27.94 -8.04 -0.54
N ALA A 97 27.06 -8.69 0.24
CA ALA A 97 26.81 -8.35 1.64
C ALA A 97 27.99 -8.67 2.57
N GLY A 98 28.76 -9.71 2.25
CA GLY A 98 29.78 -10.25 3.14
C GLY A 98 29.16 -10.72 4.47
N GLU A 99 29.87 -10.45 5.57
CA GLU A 99 29.45 -10.84 6.94
C GLU A 99 28.75 -9.72 7.72
N ASP A 100 28.76 -8.48 7.18
CA ASP A 100 28.35 -7.28 7.93
C ASP A 100 26.93 -6.80 7.60
N VAL A 101 26.37 -7.24 6.47
CA VAL A 101 25.06 -6.86 5.93
C VAL A 101 24.16 -8.09 5.86
N PHE A 102 22.89 -7.92 6.19
CA PHE A 102 21.90 -9.00 6.10
C PHE A 102 21.32 -9.12 4.70
N VAL A 103 20.97 -10.34 4.31
CA VAL A 103 20.35 -10.64 3.01
C VAL A 103 18.89 -11.04 3.25
N ALA A 104 17.97 -10.22 2.78
CA ALA A 104 16.53 -10.48 2.83
C ALA A 104 16.07 -11.16 1.53
N GLY A 105 15.46 -12.34 1.64
CA GLY A 105 14.78 -13.01 0.53
C GLY A 105 13.55 -12.22 0.13
N ALA A 106 13.64 -11.48 -0.98
CA ALA A 106 12.57 -10.65 -1.49
C ALA A 106 11.54 -11.46 -2.29
N ILE A 107 10.29 -11.35 -1.88
CA ILE A 107 9.14 -12.04 -2.47
C ILE A 107 8.04 -10.99 -2.71
N GLY A 108 7.67 -10.81 -3.97
CA GLY A 108 6.54 -9.98 -4.39
C GLY A 108 5.23 -10.76 -4.53
N PRO A 109 4.12 -10.09 -4.86
CA PRO A 109 2.85 -10.74 -5.15
C PRO A 109 2.93 -11.60 -6.41
N LEU A 110 2.04 -12.59 -6.51
CA LEU A 110 1.91 -13.48 -7.67
C LEU A 110 1.27 -12.78 -8.87
N ASP A 111 0.61 -11.63 -8.64
CA ASP A 111 -0.22 -10.93 -9.62
C ASP A 111 -1.40 -11.81 -10.14
N LEU A 112 -1.82 -12.76 -9.31
CA LEU A 112 -2.96 -13.65 -9.55
C LEU A 112 -4.19 -13.23 -8.74
N ARG A 113 -5.37 -13.63 -9.22
CA ARG A 113 -6.61 -13.48 -8.47
C ARG A 113 -6.88 -14.76 -7.69
N ILE A 114 -6.79 -14.65 -6.37
CA ILE A 114 -7.10 -15.74 -5.44
C ILE A 114 -8.61 -15.75 -5.14
N GLU A 115 -9.18 -16.91 -4.82
CA GLU A 115 -10.57 -17.05 -4.38
C GLU A 115 -10.96 -16.01 -3.31
N PRO A 116 -12.16 -15.41 -3.39
CA PRO A 116 -13.23 -15.65 -4.37
C PRO A 116 -13.11 -14.80 -5.65
N TYR A 117 -12.04 -13.98 -5.79
CA TYR A 117 -11.90 -13.03 -6.91
C TYR A 117 -11.30 -13.66 -8.16
N GLY A 118 -10.79 -14.89 -8.08
CA GLY A 118 -10.26 -15.62 -9.22
C GLY A 118 -10.18 -17.12 -8.98
N PRO A 119 -9.63 -17.85 -9.97
CA PRO A 119 -9.67 -19.31 -10.00
C PRO A 119 -8.57 -19.97 -9.16
N THR A 120 -7.61 -19.21 -8.66
CA THR A 120 -6.50 -19.75 -7.86
C THR A 120 -6.95 -19.92 -6.41
N SER A 121 -6.87 -21.14 -5.91
CA SER A 121 -7.16 -21.44 -4.50
C SER A 121 -6.08 -20.88 -3.57
N PHE A 122 -6.41 -20.75 -2.28
CA PHE A 122 -5.42 -20.36 -1.26
C PHE A 122 -4.25 -21.34 -1.17
N ASP A 123 -4.50 -22.64 -1.33
CA ASP A 123 -3.46 -23.66 -1.25
C ASP A 123 -2.52 -23.60 -2.45
N GLU A 124 -3.03 -23.42 -3.67
CA GLU A 124 -2.18 -23.21 -4.86
C GLU A 124 -1.29 -21.97 -4.73
N ALA A 125 -1.84 -20.85 -4.22
CA ALA A 125 -1.06 -19.65 -3.97
C ALA A 125 0.04 -19.90 -2.93
N LYS A 126 -0.29 -20.60 -1.83
CA LYS A 126 0.70 -20.98 -0.80
C LYS A 126 1.80 -21.86 -1.37
N GLU A 127 1.46 -22.85 -2.20
CA GLU A 127 2.43 -23.74 -2.86
C GLU A 127 3.39 -22.96 -3.77
N MET A 128 2.90 -21.99 -4.56
CA MET A 128 3.75 -21.14 -5.39
C MET A 128 4.75 -20.33 -4.56
N PHE A 129 4.33 -19.80 -3.40
CA PHE A 129 5.26 -19.12 -2.49
C PHE A 129 6.24 -20.10 -1.84
N ALA A 130 5.79 -21.30 -1.45
CA ALA A 130 6.62 -22.31 -0.81
C ALA A 130 7.80 -22.76 -1.70
N GLU A 131 7.58 -22.85 -3.01
CA GLU A 131 8.65 -23.14 -3.98
C GLU A 131 9.75 -22.08 -3.98
N GLN A 132 9.35 -20.81 -3.96
CA GLN A 132 10.28 -19.70 -3.93
C GLN A 132 11.02 -19.63 -2.59
N VAL A 133 10.29 -19.72 -1.48
CA VAL A 133 10.84 -19.74 -0.12
C VAL A 133 11.86 -20.87 0.04
N SER A 134 11.54 -22.08 -0.42
CA SER A 134 12.45 -23.23 -0.33
C SER A 134 13.78 -22.96 -1.05
N ALA A 135 13.73 -22.36 -2.25
CA ALA A 135 14.94 -22.03 -3.01
C ALA A 135 15.76 -20.90 -2.36
N LEU A 136 15.09 -19.88 -1.80
CA LEU A 136 15.75 -18.79 -1.07
C LEU A 136 16.39 -19.28 0.24
N LEU A 137 15.74 -20.21 0.96
CA LEU A 137 16.30 -20.87 2.15
C LEU A 137 17.59 -21.62 1.81
N GLU A 138 17.60 -22.39 0.73
CA GLU A 138 18.80 -23.07 0.26
C GLU A 138 19.90 -22.07 -0.16
N GLY A 139 19.49 -20.89 -0.65
CA GLY A 139 20.38 -19.77 -0.95
C GLY A 139 21.03 -19.11 0.27
N GLY A 140 20.54 -19.36 1.49
CA GLY A 140 21.14 -18.85 2.73
C GLY A 140 20.78 -17.40 3.08
N VAL A 141 19.53 -16.99 2.82
CA VAL A 141 18.98 -15.71 3.27
C VAL A 141 18.87 -15.66 4.80
N ASP A 142 18.97 -14.46 5.39
CA ASP A 142 18.88 -14.27 6.86
C ASP A 142 17.44 -14.04 7.34
N LEU A 143 16.57 -13.58 6.44
CA LEU A 143 15.18 -13.22 6.68
C LEU A 143 14.39 -13.23 5.36
N PHE A 144 13.08 -13.10 5.46
CA PHE A 144 12.20 -12.85 4.31
C PHE A 144 11.60 -11.44 4.37
N VAL A 145 11.54 -10.79 3.22
CA VAL A 145 10.75 -9.58 3.02
C VAL A 145 9.65 -9.88 2.00
N LEU A 146 8.41 -9.82 2.47
CA LEU A 146 7.22 -9.96 1.65
C LEU A 146 6.75 -8.56 1.30
N GLU A 147 7.00 -8.12 0.07
CA GLU A 147 6.89 -6.72 -0.30
C GLU A 147 5.89 -6.46 -1.44
N THR A 148 5.34 -5.24 -1.46
CA THR A 148 4.44 -4.75 -2.50
C THR A 148 3.12 -5.51 -2.64
N PHE A 149 2.68 -6.22 -1.60
CA PHE A 149 1.36 -6.87 -1.62
C PHE A 149 0.23 -5.86 -1.52
N SER A 150 -0.84 -6.09 -2.27
CA SER A 150 -2.06 -5.28 -2.19
C SER A 150 -3.24 -6.03 -1.58
N ASP A 151 -3.22 -7.37 -1.64
CA ASP A 151 -4.24 -8.26 -1.09
C ASP A 151 -3.75 -8.90 0.22
N LEU A 152 -4.55 -8.73 1.28
CA LEU A 152 -4.28 -9.30 2.60
C LEU A 152 -4.38 -10.83 2.59
N SER A 153 -5.24 -11.39 1.75
CA SER A 153 -5.45 -12.83 1.67
C SER A 153 -4.28 -13.53 0.97
N GLU A 154 -3.65 -12.84 0.01
CA GLU A 154 -2.46 -13.29 -0.72
C GLU A 154 -1.21 -13.27 0.17
N ILE A 155 -0.91 -12.12 0.82
CA ILE A 155 0.26 -12.03 1.71
C ILE A 155 0.16 -13.01 2.89
N HIS A 156 -1.06 -13.34 3.34
CA HIS A 156 -1.25 -14.38 4.36
C HIS A 156 -0.78 -15.76 3.88
N GLN A 157 -0.97 -16.11 2.60
CA GLN A 157 -0.45 -17.37 2.06
C GLN A 157 1.08 -17.35 1.97
N ALA A 158 1.68 -16.21 1.59
CA ALA A 158 3.14 -16.06 1.61
C ALA A 158 3.72 -16.21 3.03
N ILE A 159 3.11 -15.58 4.04
CA ILE A 159 3.50 -15.73 5.45
C ILE A 159 3.39 -17.20 5.91
N LYS A 160 2.29 -17.88 5.56
CA LYS A 160 2.11 -19.30 5.87
C LYS A 160 3.20 -20.16 5.23
N ALA A 161 3.52 -19.93 3.96
CA ALA A 161 4.56 -20.67 3.25
C ALA A 161 5.93 -20.52 3.92
N VAL A 162 6.30 -19.30 4.34
CA VAL A 162 7.56 -19.07 5.08
C VAL A 162 7.56 -19.84 6.40
N LYS A 163 6.50 -19.72 7.21
CA LYS A 163 6.39 -20.34 8.53
C LYS A 163 6.30 -21.86 8.51
N GLU A 164 5.77 -22.44 7.43
CA GLU A 164 5.69 -23.89 7.25
C GLU A 164 7.07 -24.50 6.96
N LEU A 165 7.96 -23.73 6.32
CA LEU A 165 9.27 -24.19 5.87
C LEU A 165 10.41 -23.82 6.82
N CYS A 166 10.29 -22.73 7.59
CA CYS A 166 11.33 -22.26 8.48
C CYS A 166 10.83 -21.29 9.56
N ASP A 167 11.70 -20.99 10.52
CA ASP A 167 11.48 -19.97 11.55
C ASP A 167 12.23 -18.65 11.27
N LEU A 168 12.65 -18.38 10.03
CA LEU A 168 13.35 -17.12 9.74
C LEU A 168 12.42 -15.92 9.90
N PRO A 169 12.92 -14.76 10.35
CA PRO A 169 12.11 -13.56 10.53
C PRO A 169 11.42 -13.09 9.25
N ILE A 170 10.21 -12.55 9.40
CA ILE A 170 9.39 -12.04 8.31
C ILE A 170 9.14 -10.54 8.48
N ILE A 171 9.57 -9.77 7.49
CA ILE A 171 9.11 -8.40 7.28
C ILE A 171 7.98 -8.44 6.27
N ALA A 172 6.77 -8.08 6.69
CA ALA A 172 5.60 -8.05 5.81
C ALA A 172 5.23 -6.60 5.48
N GLN A 173 5.15 -6.29 4.20
CA GLN A 173 4.84 -4.97 3.70
C GLN A 173 3.70 -5.01 2.70
N MET A 174 2.85 -3.99 2.80
CA MET A 174 1.80 -3.74 1.81
C MET A 174 2.05 -2.44 1.07
N THR A 175 1.45 -2.30 -0.09
CA THR A 175 1.44 -1.06 -0.86
C THR A 175 0.09 -0.37 -0.76
N ILE A 176 0.12 0.96 -0.68
CA ILE A 176 -1.07 1.81 -0.59
C ILE A 176 -1.03 2.87 -1.70
N HIS A 177 -2.21 3.39 -2.04
CA HIS A 177 -2.38 4.49 -2.97
C HIS A 177 -2.41 5.84 -2.24
N THR A 178 -2.63 6.91 -3.01
CA THR A 178 -2.62 8.29 -2.49
C THR A 178 -3.74 8.57 -1.49
N ASP A 179 -4.80 7.76 -1.48
CA ASP A 179 -5.88 7.81 -0.50
C ASP A 179 -5.54 7.06 0.82
N GLY A 180 -4.37 6.43 0.89
CA GLY A 180 -3.90 5.70 2.06
C GLY A 180 -4.43 4.26 2.16
N LYS A 181 -5.01 3.71 1.09
CA LYS A 181 -5.59 2.37 1.07
C LYS A 181 -4.92 1.46 0.04
N THR A 182 -4.96 0.15 0.26
CA THR A 182 -4.63 -0.83 -0.79
C THR A 182 -5.67 -0.78 -1.91
N ILE A 183 -5.38 -1.38 -3.07
CA ILE A 183 -6.36 -1.49 -4.17
C ILE A 183 -7.65 -2.24 -3.78
N PHE A 184 -7.60 -3.04 -2.72
CA PHE A 184 -8.74 -3.77 -2.16
C PHE A 184 -9.40 -3.03 -0.98
N GLY A 185 -9.00 -1.79 -0.71
CA GLY A 185 -9.65 -0.89 0.24
C GLY A 185 -9.21 -1.02 1.69
N ALA A 186 -8.20 -1.84 2.01
CA ALA A 186 -7.65 -1.92 3.36
C ALA A 186 -6.83 -0.66 3.68
N ASP A 187 -7.10 -0.03 4.81
CA ASP A 187 -6.32 1.11 5.31
C ASP A 187 -5.15 0.66 6.20
N ALA A 188 -4.31 1.62 6.61
CA ALA A 188 -3.11 1.37 7.40
C ALA A 188 -3.38 0.60 8.71
N GLU A 189 -4.48 0.91 9.38
CA GLU A 189 -4.88 0.26 10.62
C GLU A 189 -5.28 -1.20 10.39
N ILE A 190 -6.11 -1.48 9.38
CA ILE A 190 -6.51 -2.84 9.01
C ILE A 190 -5.30 -3.66 8.57
N ILE A 191 -4.44 -3.10 7.71
CA ILE A 191 -3.19 -3.74 7.26
C ILE A 191 -2.38 -4.18 8.49
N THR A 192 -2.17 -3.25 9.42
CA THR A 192 -1.36 -3.50 10.61
C THR A 192 -1.92 -4.63 11.47
N GLN A 193 -3.21 -4.56 11.80
CA GLN A 193 -3.85 -5.58 12.64
C GLN A 193 -3.80 -6.97 12.01
N ARG A 194 -3.98 -7.05 10.69
CA ARG A 194 -3.97 -8.33 9.96
C ARG A 194 -2.58 -8.92 9.86
N LEU A 195 -1.57 -8.14 9.49
CA LEU A 195 -0.19 -8.61 9.44
C LEU A 195 0.34 -9.02 10.82
N ASP A 196 -0.12 -8.33 11.88
CA ASP A 196 0.16 -8.73 13.26
C ASP A 196 -0.47 -10.08 13.58
N GLN A 197 -1.75 -10.27 13.25
CA GLN A 197 -2.48 -11.53 13.41
C GLN A 197 -1.85 -12.69 12.63
N TYR A 198 -1.35 -12.45 11.42
CA TYR A 198 -0.66 -13.46 10.61
C TYR A 198 0.75 -13.75 11.15
N GLY A 199 1.24 -12.90 12.04
CA GLY A 199 2.46 -13.06 12.81
C GLY A 199 3.72 -12.73 12.03
N ALA A 200 3.69 -11.65 11.25
CA ALA A 200 4.91 -11.00 10.79
C ALA A 200 5.69 -10.41 11.98
N ASP A 201 7.03 -10.41 11.91
CA ASP A 201 7.88 -9.85 12.97
C ASP A 201 8.01 -8.33 12.86
N VAL A 202 8.04 -7.83 11.61
CA VAL A 202 8.06 -6.41 11.27
C VAL A 202 6.93 -6.14 10.27
N ILE A 203 6.23 -5.02 10.47
CA ILE A 203 5.09 -4.63 9.63
C ILE A 203 5.41 -3.30 8.97
N GLY A 204 5.13 -3.14 7.69
CA GLY A 204 5.40 -1.85 7.06
C GLY A 204 4.70 -1.61 5.75
N LEU A 205 5.17 -0.57 5.09
CA LEU A 205 4.69 -0.16 3.79
C LEU A 205 5.86 0.13 2.86
N ASN A 206 5.71 -0.29 1.61
CA ASN A 206 6.66 0.00 0.55
C ASN A 206 5.93 0.32 -0.75
N CYS A 207 6.66 0.93 -1.69
CA CYS A 207 6.17 1.24 -3.03
C CYS A 207 4.87 2.09 -3.04
N GLY A 208 4.21 2.16 -4.21
CA GLY A 208 2.92 2.81 -4.45
C GLY A 208 2.96 4.34 -4.44
N VAL A 209 3.47 4.93 -3.37
CA VAL A 209 3.45 6.36 -3.09
C VAL A 209 4.78 6.88 -2.55
N GLY A 210 4.92 8.20 -2.57
CA GLY A 210 6.09 8.89 -2.03
C GLY A 210 6.10 9.00 -0.50
N PRO A 211 7.19 9.54 0.06
CA PRO A 211 7.45 9.48 1.50
C PRO A 211 6.43 10.24 2.37
N THR A 212 5.76 11.26 1.83
CA THR A 212 4.71 11.98 2.57
C THR A 212 3.52 11.09 2.91
N HIS A 213 3.08 10.25 1.96
CA HIS A 213 1.90 9.42 2.15
C HIS A 213 2.20 8.22 3.05
N ILE A 214 3.39 7.63 2.87
CA ILE A 214 3.91 6.59 3.77
C ILE A 214 4.02 7.12 5.20
N LEU A 215 4.47 8.37 5.41
CA LEU A 215 4.57 8.94 6.76
C LEU A 215 3.20 9.02 7.45
N THR A 216 2.19 9.56 6.76
CA THR A 216 0.82 9.65 7.29
C THR A 216 0.25 8.27 7.63
N ALA A 217 0.49 7.26 6.78
CA ALA A 217 0.05 5.91 7.04
C ALA A 217 0.79 5.29 8.23
N LEU A 218 2.11 5.47 8.32
CA LEU A 218 2.95 4.97 9.40
C LEU A 218 2.52 5.50 10.77
N GLU A 219 2.14 6.78 10.87
CA GLU A 219 1.59 7.39 12.09
C GLU A 219 0.30 6.68 12.55
N LYS A 220 -0.57 6.29 11.61
CA LYS A 220 -1.76 5.48 11.90
C LYS A 220 -1.41 4.06 12.33
N MET A 221 -0.49 3.39 11.62
CA MET A 221 -0.02 2.04 11.97
C MET A 221 0.52 2.00 13.39
N ARG A 222 1.32 3.00 13.79
CA ARG A 222 1.92 3.07 15.12
C ARG A 222 0.89 3.07 16.25
N SER A 223 -0.31 3.62 16.02
CA SER A 223 -1.38 3.67 17.02
C SER A 223 -2.03 2.32 17.33
N VAL A 224 -1.85 1.31 16.47
CA VAL A 224 -2.55 0.01 16.57
C VAL A 224 -1.63 -1.20 16.72
N THR A 225 -0.33 -1.02 16.84
CA THR A 225 0.61 -2.12 17.14
C THR A 225 1.73 -1.64 18.06
N THR A 226 2.47 -2.57 18.65
CA THR A 226 3.76 -2.36 19.35
C THR A 226 4.94 -2.94 18.59
N LYS A 227 4.69 -3.66 17.49
CA LYS A 227 5.75 -4.24 16.65
C LYS A 227 6.64 -3.18 16.01
N LYS A 228 7.82 -3.63 15.56
CA LYS A 228 8.75 -2.83 14.76
C LYS A 228 8.10 -2.50 13.42
N LEU A 229 8.31 -1.27 12.95
CA LEU A 229 7.73 -0.81 11.69
C LEU A 229 8.78 -0.60 10.61
N SER A 230 8.43 -0.89 9.36
CA SER A 230 9.27 -0.63 8.19
C SER A 230 8.65 0.37 7.21
N ALA A 231 9.50 1.16 6.54
CA ALA A 231 9.09 2.15 5.54
C ALA A 231 10.08 2.23 4.37
N GLN A 232 9.62 1.87 3.17
CA GLN A 232 10.40 1.91 1.92
C GLN A 232 9.60 2.63 0.81
N PRO A 233 9.45 3.96 0.89
CA PRO A 233 8.68 4.73 -0.09
C PRO A 233 9.34 4.77 -1.48
N ASN A 234 8.54 5.04 -2.51
CA ASN A 234 9.07 5.43 -3.82
C ASN A 234 9.74 6.80 -3.74
N ALA A 235 10.66 7.08 -4.67
CA ALA A 235 11.22 8.41 -4.90
C ALA A 235 10.20 9.37 -5.55
N GLY A 236 9.03 9.50 -4.93
CA GLY A 236 7.87 10.23 -5.44
C GLY A 236 6.99 9.37 -6.34
N LEU A 237 5.93 9.97 -6.87
CA LEU A 237 5.14 9.35 -7.94
C LEU A 237 5.90 9.51 -9.27
N PRO A 238 5.91 8.48 -10.12
CA PRO A 238 6.53 8.59 -11.43
C PRO A 238 5.79 9.64 -12.27
N ARG A 239 6.56 10.48 -12.98
CA ARG A 239 6.04 11.46 -13.93
C ARG A 239 6.48 11.09 -15.33
N ASP A 240 5.55 11.20 -16.28
CA ASP A 240 5.93 11.11 -17.69
C ASP A 240 6.67 12.39 -18.11
N VAL A 241 7.91 12.22 -18.57
CA VAL A 241 8.70 13.26 -19.21
C VAL A 241 9.19 12.70 -20.53
N GLN A 242 8.59 13.16 -21.63
CA GLN A 242 8.94 12.74 -22.99
C GLN A 242 8.81 11.21 -23.21
N GLY A 243 7.75 10.59 -22.68
CA GLY A 243 7.50 9.15 -22.84
C GLY A 243 8.39 8.25 -21.96
N ARG A 244 9.09 8.85 -20.98
CA ARG A 244 9.86 8.13 -19.97
C ARG A 244 9.32 8.46 -18.59
N GLN A 245 9.23 7.44 -17.74
CA GLN A 245 8.78 7.60 -16.36
C GLN A 245 9.96 8.01 -15.47
N PHE A 246 9.89 9.18 -14.85
CA PHE A 246 10.92 9.68 -13.94
C PHE A 246 10.39 9.83 -12.52
N TYR A 247 11.23 9.44 -11.55
CA TYR A 247 11.03 9.70 -10.14
C TYR A 247 11.73 11.00 -9.76
N MET A 248 10.96 11.96 -9.24
CA MET A 248 11.41 13.34 -9.08
C MET A 248 11.86 13.68 -7.65
N CYS A 249 11.69 12.77 -6.68
CA CYS A 249 12.14 12.99 -5.32
C CYS A 249 13.67 13.03 -5.28
N SER A 250 14.25 14.06 -4.68
CA SER A 250 15.70 14.13 -4.49
C SER A 250 16.16 13.30 -3.29
N PRO A 251 17.42 12.86 -3.25
CA PRO A 251 18.04 12.24 -2.08
C PRO A 251 17.87 13.05 -0.79
N GLU A 252 18.01 14.38 -0.86
CA GLU A 252 17.92 15.29 0.29
C GLU A 252 16.49 15.41 0.83
N TYR A 253 15.50 15.31 -0.06
CA TYR A 253 14.11 15.27 0.36
C TYR A 253 13.81 13.94 1.06
N MET A 254 14.26 12.82 0.49
CA MET A 254 14.08 11.49 1.08
C MET A 254 14.74 11.36 2.46
N SER A 255 15.96 11.87 2.62
CA SER A 255 16.69 11.80 3.89
C SER A 255 16.04 12.62 5.02
N LYS A 256 15.37 13.74 4.70
CA LYS A 256 14.54 14.47 5.67
C LYS A 256 13.38 13.63 6.18
N PHE A 257 12.79 12.81 5.31
CA PHE A 257 11.71 11.89 5.70
C PHE A 257 12.21 10.70 6.51
N ALA A 258 13.43 10.20 6.28
CA ALA A 258 14.01 9.16 7.14
C ALA A 258 13.93 9.53 8.63
N LYS A 259 14.31 10.76 9.00
CA LYS A 259 14.20 11.24 10.39
C LYS A 259 12.75 11.30 10.90
N ARG A 260 11.80 11.61 10.02
CA ARG A 260 10.36 11.64 10.35
C ARG A 260 9.80 10.24 10.54
N PHE A 261 10.21 9.28 9.70
CA PHE A 261 9.85 7.87 9.87
C PHE A 261 10.34 7.33 11.21
N ILE A 262 11.59 7.62 11.60
CA ILE A 262 12.11 7.24 12.92
C ILE A 262 11.23 7.82 14.03
N LYS A 263 10.88 9.11 13.94
CA LYS A 263 10.02 9.77 14.93
C LYS A 263 8.61 9.17 14.98
N ALA A 264 8.09 8.70 13.84
CA ALA A 264 6.81 7.98 13.74
C ALA A 264 6.93 6.51 14.18
N GLY A 265 8.12 6.04 14.55
CA GLY A 265 8.35 4.70 15.12
C GLY A 265 8.80 3.63 14.12
N ALA A 266 9.22 4.00 12.91
CA ALA A 266 9.90 3.07 12.01
C ALA A 266 11.34 2.79 12.48
N THR A 267 11.70 1.52 12.48
CA THR A 267 13.04 1.03 12.81
C THR A 267 13.75 0.43 11.59
N PHE A 268 13.03 0.15 10.51
CA PHE A 268 13.58 -0.32 9.25
C PHE A 268 13.22 0.68 8.16
N ILE A 269 14.22 1.31 7.53
CA ILE A 269 13.99 2.41 6.59
C ILE A 269 14.83 2.18 5.34
N GLY A 270 14.23 2.25 4.16
CA GLY A 270 14.97 2.17 2.90
C GLY A 270 14.27 2.94 1.82
N GLY A 271 14.39 2.45 0.59
CA GLY A 271 13.71 3.00 -0.57
C GLY A 271 13.14 1.93 -1.48
N CYS A 272 12.10 2.27 -2.23
CA CYS A 272 11.58 1.45 -3.32
C CYS A 272 11.82 2.16 -4.66
N CYS A 273 10.91 2.06 -5.63
CA CYS A 273 11.13 2.51 -7.01
C CYS A 273 11.66 3.95 -7.12
N GLY A 274 12.72 4.10 -7.94
CA GLY A 274 13.38 5.37 -8.21
C GLY A 274 14.41 5.79 -7.15
N THR A 275 14.53 5.07 -6.04
CA THR A 275 15.60 5.31 -5.07
C THR A 275 16.92 4.72 -5.56
N THR A 276 18.01 5.45 -5.32
CA THR A 276 19.35 5.13 -5.83
C THR A 276 20.35 5.03 -4.68
N PRO A 277 21.58 4.55 -4.91
CA PRO A 277 22.63 4.54 -3.88
C PRO A 277 22.85 5.91 -3.22
N LYS A 278 22.68 7.02 -3.96
CA LYS A 278 22.72 8.38 -3.39
C LYS A 278 21.62 8.64 -2.37
N HIS A 279 20.42 8.11 -2.59
CA HIS A 279 19.32 8.19 -1.62
C HIS A 279 19.67 7.41 -0.36
N ILE A 280 20.09 6.15 -0.52
CA ILE A 280 20.43 5.27 0.61
C ILE A 280 21.59 5.83 1.41
N LYS A 281 22.59 6.44 0.76
CA LYS A 281 23.69 7.12 1.44
C LYS A 281 23.21 8.23 2.37
N LEU A 282 22.35 9.13 1.89
CA LEU A 282 21.82 10.22 2.72
C LEU A 282 20.83 9.74 3.79
N ILE A 283 20.08 8.66 3.53
CA ILE A 283 19.25 7.99 4.54
C ILE A 283 20.14 7.42 5.63
N SER A 284 21.18 6.66 5.28
CA SER A 284 22.13 6.04 6.21
C SER A 284 22.85 7.08 7.06
N ASP A 285 23.34 8.17 6.45
CA ASP A 285 23.97 9.26 7.19
C ASP A 285 22.98 9.95 8.15
N SER A 286 21.71 10.09 7.75
CA SER A 286 20.65 10.66 8.60
C SER A 286 20.29 9.74 9.77
N VAL A 287 20.22 8.42 9.53
CA VAL A 287 19.94 7.41 10.54
C VAL A 287 21.07 7.35 11.57
N ARG A 288 22.33 7.31 11.12
CA ARG A 288 23.52 7.31 12.00
C ARG A 288 23.59 8.56 12.89
N ALA A 289 23.12 9.70 12.40
CA ALA A 289 23.09 10.93 13.19
C ALA A 289 22.00 10.94 14.29
N VAL A 290 20.89 10.23 14.08
CA VAL A 290 19.74 10.21 15.02
C VAL A 290 19.80 9.01 15.98
N SER A 291 20.37 7.90 15.51
CA SER A 291 20.59 6.68 16.29
C SER A 291 22.06 6.24 16.12
N PRO A 292 23.03 6.93 16.75
CA PRO A 292 24.41 6.51 16.73
C PRO A 292 24.49 5.10 17.31
N ARG A 293 25.01 4.13 16.55
CA ARG A 293 25.24 2.76 17.05
C ARG A 293 26.17 2.83 18.25
N GLN A 294 25.60 2.80 19.46
CA GLN A 294 26.36 2.68 20.69
C GLN A 294 26.03 1.37 21.38
N ALA A 295 27.12 0.69 21.74
CA ALA A 295 27.12 -0.50 22.55
C ALA A 295 26.41 -0.28 23.89
N LYS A 296 25.67 -1.32 24.30
CA LYS A 296 25.22 -1.63 25.67
C LYS A 296 24.45 -0.53 26.44
N THR A 297 23.13 -0.75 26.47
CA THR A 297 22.20 -0.65 27.62
C THR A 297 22.12 0.64 28.43
N ALA A 298 20.91 1.21 28.44
CA ALA A 298 20.30 1.71 29.68
C ALA A 298 18.79 1.43 29.67
N LYS A 299 18.28 1.06 30.85
CA LYS A 299 16.92 0.58 31.16
C LYS A 299 15.79 1.53 30.70
N PRO A 300 14.57 1.01 30.48
CA PRO A 300 13.42 1.83 30.11
C PRO A 300 13.11 2.83 31.22
N THR A 301 13.03 4.11 30.85
CA THR A 301 12.46 5.16 31.69
C THR A 301 10.98 5.28 31.31
N GLU A 302 10.09 5.26 32.30
CA GLU A 302 8.65 5.38 32.13
C GLU A 302 8.29 6.53 31.19
N THR A 303 7.63 6.22 30.08
CA THR A 303 7.10 7.21 29.16
C THR A 303 5.81 7.80 29.73
N ALA A 304 5.79 9.13 29.76
CA ALA A 304 4.62 9.93 30.11
C ALA A 304 3.39 9.49 29.30
N LYS A 305 2.25 9.38 29.98
CA LYS A 305 0.94 9.17 29.35
C LYS A 305 0.64 10.34 28.41
N VAL A 306 0.72 10.08 27.11
CA VAL A 306 0.11 10.93 26.09
C VAL A 306 -1.39 10.69 26.17
N ILE A 307 -2.13 11.74 26.55
CA ILE A 307 -3.58 11.74 26.50
C ILE A 307 -3.96 12.01 25.04
N ASP A 308 -4.70 11.08 24.44
CA ASP A 308 -5.31 11.23 23.12
C ASP A 308 -6.19 12.49 23.07
N LEU A 309 -5.82 13.43 22.21
CA LEU A 309 -6.77 14.43 21.72
C LEU A 309 -7.50 13.85 20.52
N LYS A 310 -8.55 13.06 20.78
CA LYS A 310 -9.61 12.88 19.79
C LYS A 310 -10.25 14.26 19.54
N PRO A 311 -10.64 14.60 18.30
CA PRO A 311 -11.55 15.73 18.07
C PRO A 311 -12.79 15.51 18.94
N ILE A 312 -13.05 16.42 19.87
CA ILE A 312 -14.07 16.26 20.93
C ILE A 312 -15.50 16.29 20.36
N ASP A 313 -15.68 16.65 19.08
CA ASP A 313 -16.97 17.13 18.60
C ASP A 313 -17.64 16.27 17.52
N VAL A 314 -17.09 15.10 17.16
CA VAL A 314 -17.75 14.22 16.17
C VAL A 314 -18.53 13.13 16.88
N GLN A 315 -19.81 13.43 17.18
CA GLN A 315 -20.78 12.41 17.56
C GLN A 315 -21.14 11.58 16.33
N VAL A 316 -20.78 10.30 16.34
CA VAL A 316 -21.21 9.36 15.30
C VAL A 316 -22.70 9.13 15.43
N VAL A 317 -23.49 9.64 14.48
CA VAL A 317 -24.93 9.42 14.42
C VAL A 317 -25.21 7.92 14.15
N PRO A 318 -25.97 7.22 15.01
CA PRO A 318 -26.40 5.84 14.78
C PRO A 318 -27.10 5.67 13.42
N ALA A 319 -26.95 4.50 12.79
CA ALA A 319 -27.48 4.28 11.43
C ALA A 319 -29.00 4.53 11.33
N GLU A 320 -29.76 4.20 12.38
CA GLU A 320 -31.21 4.43 12.50
C GLU A 320 -31.64 5.91 12.58
N ASP A 321 -30.70 6.79 12.88
CA ASP A 321 -30.92 8.23 13.08
C ASP A 321 -30.37 9.08 11.92
N ARG A 322 -29.72 8.47 10.93
CA ARG A 322 -29.13 9.20 9.79
C ARG A 322 -30.16 9.66 8.77
N SER A 323 -31.13 8.82 8.45
CA SER A 323 -32.22 9.10 7.50
C SER A 323 -33.33 8.05 7.65
N LYS A 324 -34.52 8.30 7.08
CA LYS A 324 -35.61 7.32 7.01
C LYS A 324 -35.20 6.08 6.20
N TRP A 325 -34.49 6.26 5.09
CA TRP A 325 -33.95 5.14 4.31
C TRP A 325 -32.91 4.36 5.11
N SER A 326 -31.96 5.04 5.75
CA SER A 326 -30.93 4.40 6.60
C SER A 326 -31.56 3.62 7.76
N ARG A 327 -32.66 4.13 8.34
CA ARG A 327 -33.42 3.42 9.37
C ARG A 327 -34.04 2.13 8.86
N LYS A 328 -34.70 2.15 7.71
CA LYS A 328 -35.29 0.95 7.12
C LYS A 328 -34.24 -0.12 6.86
N ILE A 329 -33.06 0.28 6.33
CA ILE A 329 -31.93 -0.63 6.13
C ILE A 329 -31.44 -1.21 7.46
N ALA A 330 -31.27 -0.36 8.49
CA ALA A 330 -30.81 -0.78 9.81
C ALA A 330 -31.77 -1.77 10.50
N LEU A 331 -33.08 -1.63 10.23
CA LEU A 331 -34.13 -2.51 10.74
C LEU A 331 -34.35 -3.78 9.89
N GLY A 332 -33.60 -3.94 8.80
CA GLY A 332 -33.74 -5.08 7.89
C GLY A 332 -35.01 -5.06 7.03
N GLU A 333 -35.63 -3.88 6.87
CA GLU A 333 -36.78 -3.70 5.97
C GLU A 333 -36.34 -3.68 4.50
N PHE A 334 -37.21 -4.14 3.60
CA PHE A 334 -36.99 -4.01 2.18
C PHE A 334 -37.19 -2.56 1.74
N VAL A 335 -36.21 -2.02 1.01
CA VAL A 335 -36.19 -0.62 0.56
C VAL A 335 -36.17 -0.55 -0.96
N THR A 336 -36.89 0.43 -1.50
CA THR A 336 -37.06 0.65 -2.93
C THR A 336 -36.57 2.03 -3.33
N SER A 337 -35.90 2.09 -4.47
CA SER A 337 -35.45 3.36 -5.03
C SER A 337 -35.63 3.39 -6.54
N VAL A 338 -36.05 4.53 -7.06
CA VAL A 338 -36.28 4.70 -8.50
C VAL A 338 -35.35 5.80 -9.03
N GLU A 339 -34.66 5.51 -10.14
CA GLU A 339 -33.83 6.50 -10.82
C GLU A 339 -34.71 7.52 -11.57
N VAL A 340 -34.52 8.80 -11.27
CA VAL A 340 -35.23 9.91 -11.91
C VAL A 340 -34.22 10.89 -12.49
N LEU A 341 -34.22 11.02 -13.81
CA LEU A 341 -33.31 11.92 -14.50
C LEU A 341 -33.64 13.40 -14.19
N PRO A 342 -32.63 14.26 -13.96
CA PRO A 342 -32.86 15.69 -13.81
C PRO A 342 -33.65 16.30 -14.98
N PRO A 343 -34.46 17.35 -14.74
CA PRO A 343 -35.22 18.04 -15.78
C PRO A 343 -34.37 18.52 -16.95
N LYS A 344 -34.98 18.53 -18.15
CA LYS A 344 -34.39 19.20 -19.33
C LYS A 344 -34.72 20.68 -19.27
N GLY A 345 -33.76 21.50 -18.83
CA GLY A 345 -33.93 22.95 -18.70
C GLY A 345 -34.16 23.40 -17.26
N CYS A 346 -34.78 24.57 -17.08
CA CYS A 346 -34.98 25.21 -15.77
C CYS A 346 -36.33 24.91 -15.10
N ASP A 347 -37.28 24.29 -15.81
CA ASP A 347 -38.60 23.93 -15.26
C ASP A 347 -38.59 22.48 -14.73
N ALA A 348 -38.82 22.33 -13.43
CA ALA A 348 -38.85 21.04 -12.73
C ALA A 348 -40.27 20.47 -12.53
N ALA A 349 -41.34 21.20 -12.89
CA ALA A 349 -42.71 20.87 -12.51
C ALA A 349 -43.12 19.43 -12.88
N LYS A 350 -42.87 19.03 -14.13
CA LYS A 350 -43.19 17.67 -14.62
C LYS A 350 -42.40 16.58 -13.90
N THR A 351 -41.13 16.83 -13.58
CA THR A 351 -40.30 15.86 -12.86
C THR A 351 -40.80 15.70 -11.44
N LEU A 352 -41.15 16.79 -10.76
CA LEU A 352 -41.72 16.77 -9.42
C LEU A 352 -43.09 16.07 -9.37
N GLU A 353 -43.96 16.29 -10.36
CA GLU A 353 -45.23 15.57 -10.50
C GLU A 353 -45.02 14.05 -10.65
N SER A 354 -44.08 13.63 -11.50
CA SER A 354 -43.74 12.20 -11.64
C SER A 354 -43.22 11.61 -10.33
N ILE A 355 -42.42 12.35 -9.57
CA ILE A 355 -41.90 11.89 -8.27
C ILE A 355 -43.03 11.77 -7.24
N LYS A 356 -44.03 12.65 -7.24
CA LYS A 356 -45.21 12.51 -6.37
C LYS A 356 -45.93 11.17 -6.60
N LEU A 357 -46.08 10.76 -7.85
CA LEU A 357 -46.67 9.45 -8.19
C LEU A 357 -45.83 8.29 -7.65
N LEU A 358 -44.50 8.42 -7.62
CA LEU A 358 -43.61 7.41 -7.03
C LEU A 358 -43.79 7.33 -5.51
N VAL A 359 -43.93 8.47 -4.83
CA VAL A 359 -44.24 8.52 -3.40
C VAL A 359 -45.58 7.85 -3.11
N GLU A 360 -46.61 8.15 -3.89
CA GLU A 360 -47.94 7.51 -3.76
C GLU A 360 -47.90 6.00 -4.00
N ALA A 361 -46.98 5.54 -4.86
CA ALA A 361 -46.73 4.12 -5.11
C ALA A 361 -45.89 3.42 -4.03
N GLY A 362 -45.44 4.14 -3.00
CA GLY A 362 -44.67 3.59 -1.88
C GLY A 362 -43.17 3.47 -2.13
N VAL A 363 -42.61 4.22 -3.07
CA VAL A 363 -41.16 4.28 -3.28
C VAL A 363 -40.49 5.00 -2.10
N ASP A 364 -39.43 4.41 -1.54
CA ASP A 364 -38.78 4.94 -0.33
C ASP A 364 -37.88 6.14 -0.63
N ALA A 365 -37.30 6.19 -1.84
CA ALA A 365 -36.42 7.26 -2.25
C ALA A 365 -36.19 7.34 -3.77
N VAL A 366 -35.65 8.46 -4.23
CA VAL A 366 -35.32 8.67 -5.65
C VAL A 366 -33.83 8.86 -5.85
N ASN A 367 -33.27 8.14 -6.82
CA ASN A 367 -31.88 8.31 -7.22
C ASN A 367 -31.82 9.34 -8.35
N ILE A 368 -31.02 10.39 -8.18
CA ILE A 368 -30.90 11.47 -9.16
C ILE A 368 -29.48 11.40 -9.76
N PRO A 369 -29.33 10.86 -10.98
CA PRO A 369 -28.04 10.72 -11.61
C PRO A 369 -27.51 12.07 -12.11
N ASP A 370 -26.22 12.31 -11.91
CA ASP A 370 -25.52 13.48 -12.42
C ASP A 370 -24.84 13.20 -13.77
N GLY A 371 -25.18 14.00 -14.78
CA GLY A 371 -24.68 13.84 -16.15
C GLY A 371 -25.03 12.54 -16.89
N PRO A 372 -26.23 11.93 -16.73
CA PRO A 372 -26.55 10.70 -17.43
C PRO A 372 -26.50 10.91 -18.96
N ARG A 373 -25.72 10.06 -19.64
CA ARG A 373 -25.60 10.01 -21.12
C ARG A 373 -25.09 11.30 -21.79
N ALA A 374 -24.28 12.11 -21.09
CA ALA A 374 -23.66 13.33 -21.61
C ALA A 374 -24.65 14.36 -22.21
N GLN A 375 -25.86 14.46 -21.63
CA GLN A 375 -26.89 15.43 -22.04
C GLN A 375 -26.97 16.59 -21.04
N THR A 376 -27.13 17.81 -21.54
CA THR A 376 -27.38 19.00 -20.71
C THR A 376 -28.73 18.90 -20.01
N ARG A 377 -28.72 19.00 -18.67
CA ARG A 377 -29.88 18.95 -17.80
C ARG A 377 -29.70 19.91 -16.63
N MET A 378 -30.77 20.14 -15.85
CA MET A 378 -30.66 20.78 -14.54
C MET A 378 -29.63 20.04 -13.68
N SER A 379 -28.91 20.77 -12.82
CA SER A 379 -27.99 20.16 -11.86
C SER A 379 -28.72 19.10 -11.02
N ALA A 380 -28.10 17.93 -10.89
CA ALA A 380 -28.63 16.85 -10.06
C ALA A 380 -28.80 17.31 -8.60
N GLN A 381 -27.86 18.11 -8.09
CA GLN A 381 -27.93 18.70 -6.75
C GLN A 381 -29.13 19.65 -6.60
N ALA A 382 -29.34 20.54 -7.57
CA ALA A 382 -30.50 21.44 -7.55
C ALA A 382 -31.82 20.65 -7.62
N THR A 383 -31.84 19.58 -8.41
CA THR A 383 -33.01 18.69 -8.50
C THR A 383 -33.27 17.98 -7.17
N ALA A 384 -32.22 17.47 -6.50
CA ALA A 384 -32.33 16.82 -5.20
C ALA A 384 -32.91 17.76 -4.14
N ILE A 385 -32.42 19.01 -4.08
CA ILE A 385 -32.94 20.02 -3.16
C ILE A 385 -34.42 20.31 -3.42
N LEU A 386 -34.83 20.47 -4.69
CA LEU A 386 -36.24 20.67 -5.04
C LEU A 386 -37.12 19.48 -4.61
N VAL A 387 -36.61 18.26 -4.79
CA VAL A 387 -37.33 17.04 -4.39
C VAL A 387 -37.50 16.97 -2.87
N GLU A 388 -36.43 17.15 -2.12
CA GLU A 388 -36.49 17.07 -0.66
C GLU A 388 -37.35 18.19 -0.08
N ARG A 389 -37.23 19.42 -0.60
CA ARG A 389 -37.97 20.58 -0.12
C ARG A 389 -39.45 20.55 -0.49
N ASP A 390 -39.78 20.20 -1.74
CA ASP A 390 -41.14 20.37 -2.26
C ASP A 390 -41.98 19.08 -2.16
N ILE A 391 -41.32 17.91 -2.08
CA ILE A 391 -41.98 16.60 -2.00
C ILE A 391 -41.74 15.89 -0.66
N GLY A 392 -40.56 16.05 -0.05
CA GLY A 392 -40.23 15.43 1.25
C GLY A 392 -39.86 13.94 1.18
N ILE A 393 -39.55 13.42 -0.01
CA ILE A 393 -38.93 12.11 -0.22
C ILE A 393 -37.40 12.25 -0.25
N GLU A 394 -36.69 11.26 0.27
CA GLU A 394 -35.22 11.29 0.29
C GLU A 394 -34.64 11.21 -1.12
N ALA A 395 -33.66 12.08 -1.41
CA ALA A 395 -32.97 12.12 -2.68
C ALA A 395 -31.55 11.56 -2.54
N VAL A 396 -31.28 10.46 -3.23
CA VAL A 396 -29.91 9.97 -3.40
C VAL A 396 -29.30 10.67 -4.60
N LEU A 397 -28.58 11.75 -4.29
CA LEU A 397 -27.79 12.49 -5.25
C LEU A 397 -26.59 11.65 -5.70
N HIS A 398 -26.54 11.29 -6.97
CA HIS A 398 -25.27 10.85 -7.55
C HIS A 398 -24.46 12.10 -7.84
N TYR A 399 -23.18 12.08 -7.48
CA TYR A 399 -22.32 13.24 -7.63
C TYR A 399 -21.12 12.87 -8.50
N CYS A 400 -21.08 13.37 -9.73
CA CYS A 400 -20.04 12.99 -10.67
C CYS A 400 -18.76 13.80 -10.43
N CYS A 401 -17.72 13.15 -9.91
CA CYS A 401 -16.44 13.81 -9.61
C CYS A 401 -15.58 14.07 -10.86
N ARG A 402 -15.87 13.41 -12.00
CA ARG A 402 -15.04 13.50 -13.22
C ARG A 402 -14.97 14.92 -13.79
N ASP A 403 -16.09 15.64 -13.72
CA ASP A 403 -16.27 16.92 -14.42
C ASP A 403 -16.03 18.13 -13.50
N ARG A 404 -15.48 17.92 -12.29
CA ARG A 404 -15.27 18.94 -11.24
C ARG A 404 -13.88 18.84 -10.60
N ASN A 405 -13.33 19.98 -10.19
CA ASN A 405 -12.11 20.03 -9.38
C ASN A 405 -12.44 20.04 -7.87
N LEU A 406 -11.44 19.81 -7.01
CA LEU A 406 -11.63 19.73 -5.56
C LEU A 406 -12.32 20.97 -4.96
N LEU A 407 -11.94 22.18 -5.37
CA LEU A 407 -12.55 23.41 -4.87
C LEU A 407 -14.02 23.53 -5.29
N GLY A 408 -14.34 23.14 -6.53
CA GLY A 408 -15.71 23.07 -7.02
C GLY A 408 -16.54 22.06 -6.23
N MET A 409 -15.98 20.89 -5.93
CA MET A 409 -16.66 19.89 -5.09
C MET A 409 -16.93 20.39 -3.67
N MET A 410 -15.94 21.04 -3.04
CA MET A 410 -16.12 21.63 -1.72
C MET A 410 -17.17 22.75 -1.75
N SER A 411 -17.17 23.60 -2.78
CA SER A 411 -18.17 24.65 -2.96
C SER A 411 -19.58 24.10 -3.13
N ASP A 412 -19.74 23.05 -3.95
CA ASP A 412 -21.03 22.38 -4.17
C ASP A 412 -21.57 21.77 -2.88
N LEU A 413 -20.72 21.07 -2.12
CA LEU A 413 -21.09 20.47 -0.82
C LEU A 413 -21.44 21.52 0.23
N LEU A 414 -20.67 22.62 0.30
CA LEU A 414 -20.99 23.75 1.19
C LEU A 414 -22.32 24.40 0.81
N GLY A 415 -22.59 24.54 -0.49
CA GLY A 415 -23.87 25.02 -0.99
C GLY A 415 -25.02 24.07 -0.66
N ALA A 416 -24.83 22.75 -0.78
CA ALA A 416 -25.82 21.75 -0.40
C ALA A 416 -26.11 21.78 1.11
N ALA A 417 -25.10 21.97 1.94
CA ALA A 417 -25.26 22.04 3.39
C ALA A 417 -25.96 23.33 3.88
N ALA A 418 -25.95 24.40 3.07
CA ALA A 418 -26.52 25.70 3.40
C ALA A 418 -27.97 25.89 2.89
N LEU A 419 -28.40 25.07 1.93
CA LEU A 419 -29.74 25.05 1.33
C LEU A 419 -30.60 23.98 2.00
#